data_AF-A0A661APR1-F1
#
_entry.id   AF-A0A661APR1-F1
#
_cell.length_a   1.000
_cell.length_b   1.000
_cell.length_c   1.000
_cell.angle_alpha   90.00
_cell.angle_beta   90.00
_cell.angle_gamma   90.00
#
_symmetry.space_group_name_H-M   'P 1'
#
loop_
_entity.id
_entity.type
_entity.pdbx_description
1 polymer ?
#
loop_
_entity_poly.entity_id
_entity_poly.type
_entity_poly.pdbx_seq_one_letter_code
_entity_poly.pdbx_strand_id
1 'polypeptide(L)' 'MKIGFVQFAPKLGDIHTNLQKVDDLLKNVSADIIVLPELFATGYLFPDRDF' A
#
# COMPACT_ATOMS: atom_id res chain seq x y z
N MET A 1 3.12 23.01 -0.58
CA MET A 1 2.40 21.74 -0.39
C MET A 1 3.01 20.69 -1.30
N LYS A 2 3.60 19.64 -0.73
CA LYS A 2 4.20 18.49 -1.42
C LYS A 2 3.29 17.27 -1.25
N ILE A 3 2.91 16.65 -2.36
CA ILE A 3 2.04 15.47 -2.38
C ILE A 3 2.81 14.33 -3.04
N GLY A 4 2.83 13.16 -2.39
CA GLY A 4 3.43 11.93 -2.93
C GLY A 4 2.38 10.87 -3.25
N PHE A 5 2.69 10.03 -4.22
CA PHE A 5 1.87 8.88 -4.61
C PHE A 5 2.75 7.64 -4.54
N VAL A 6 2.27 6.60 -3.86
CA VAL A 6 2.99 5.33 -3.75
C VAL A 6 2.48 4.38 -4.81
N GLN A 7 3.40 3.84 -5.61
CA GLN A 7 3.11 2.82 -6.60
C GLN A 7 3.83 1.52 -6.24
N PHE A 8 3.06 0.48 -5.97
CA PHE A 8 3.54 -0.89 -5.80
C PHE A 8 2.40 -1.87 -6.15
N ALA A 9 2.70 -3.16 -6.21
CA ALA A 9 1.72 -4.22 -6.41
C ALA A 9 1.45 -4.91 -5.06
N PRO A 10 0.31 -4.63 -4.38
CA PRO A 10 -0.04 -5.32 -3.15
C PRO A 10 -0.22 -6.82 -3.39
N LYS A 11 0.26 -7.62 -2.45
CA LYS A 11 0.04 -9.06 -2.42
C LYS A 11 -1.30 -9.37 -1.76
N LEU A 12 -2.18 -10.08 -2.47
CA LEU A 12 -3.50 -10.43 -1.95
C LEU A 12 -3.40 -11.24 -0.64
N GLY A 13 -4.09 -10.78 0.40
CA GLY A 13 -4.19 -11.44 1.71
C GLY A 13 -2.95 -11.33 2.62
N ASP A 14 -1.82 -10.83 2.12
CA ASP A 14 -0.57 -10.76 2.89
C ASP A 14 -0.34 -9.35 3.47
N ILE A 15 -1.06 -9.04 4.55
CA ILE A 15 -1.06 -7.72 5.18
C ILE A 15 0.35 -7.31 5.64
N HIS A 16 1.09 -8.23 6.25
CA HIS A 16 2.42 -7.93 6.77
C HIS A 16 3.39 -7.53 5.67
N THR A 17 3.42 -8.27 4.55
CA THR A 17 4.29 -7.93 3.41
C THR A 17 3.90 -6.58 2.80
N ASN A 18 2.60 -6.28 2.70
CA ASN A 18 2.13 -5.03 2.13
C ASN A 18 2.48 -3.81 3.00
N LEU A 19 2.30 -3.92 4.32
CA LEU A 19 2.68 -2.87 5.26
C LEU A 19 4.19 -2.63 5.25
N GLN A 20 4.98 -3.71 5.30
CA GLN A 20 6.44 -3.61 5.24
C GLN A 20 6.89 -2.93 3.94
N LYS A 21 6.23 -3.24 2.81
CA LYS A 21 6.55 -2.62 1.52
C LYS A 21 6.29 -1.11 1.53
N VAL A 22 5.20 -0.66 2.14
CA VAL A 22 4.89 0.76 2.31
C VAL A 22 5.91 1.43 3.24
N ASP A 23 6.23 0.81 4.37
CA ASP A 23 7.25 1.34 5.30
C ASP A 23 8.61 1.52 4.61
N ASP A 24 9.04 0.52 3.83
CA ASP A 24 10.30 0.58 3.08
C ASP A 24 10.30 1.71 2.03
N LEU A 25 9.18 1.89 1.33
CA LEU A 25 9.02 2.93 0.30
C LEU A 25 8.98 4.34 0.92
N LEU A 26 8.46 4.46 2.14
CA LEU A 26 8.26 5.75 2.81
C LEU A 26 9.37 6.13 3.79
N LYS A 27 10.30 5.22 4.11
CA LYS A 27 11.34 5.37 5.15
C LYS A 27 12.08 6.71 5.16
N ASN A 28 12.33 7.31 4.00
CA ASN A 28 13.03 8.58 3.87
C ASN A 28 12.27 9.62 3.01
N VAL A 29 10.95 9.47 2.90
CA VAL A 29 10.10 10.37 2.11
C VAL A 29 9.50 11.44 3.03
N SER A 30 9.57 12.70 2.60
CA SER A 30 8.92 13.83 3.27
C SER A 30 7.94 14.51 2.32
N ALA A 31 6.65 14.43 2.66
CA ALA A 31 5.56 15.08 1.96
C ALA A 31 4.48 15.49 2.97
N ASP A 32 3.64 16.48 2.61
CA ASP A 32 2.51 16.92 3.44
C ASP A 32 1.36 15.90 3.35
N ILE A 33 1.21 15.22 2.21
CA ILE A 33 0.23 14.15 1.98
C ILE A 33 0.89 13.03 1.18
N ILE A 34 0.61 11.79 1.56
CA ILE A 34 0.95 10.58 0.80
C ILE A 34 -0.35 9.84 0.46
N VAL A 35 -0.55 9.57 -0.82
CA VAL A 35 -1.67 8.76 -1.32
C VAL A 35 -1.18 7.33 -1.57
N LEU A 36 -1.85 6.36 -0.95
CA LEU A 36 -1.63 4.95 -1.15
C LEU A 36 -2.62 4.38 -2.18
N PRO A 37 -2.29 3.27 -2.87
CA PRO A 37 -3.22 2.58 -3.73
C PRO A 37 -4.51 2.16 -3.01
N GLU A 38 -5.58 1.95 -3.78
CA GLU A 38 -6.79 1.31 -3.27
C GLU A 38 -6.44 -0.07 -2.70
N LEU A 39 -6.97 -0.38 -1.50
CA LEU A 39 -6.74 -1.64 -0.80
C LEU A 39 -5.25 -2.05 -0.69
N PHE A 40 -4.36 -1.07 -0.51
CA PHE A 40 -2.90 -1.29 -0.48
C PHE A 40 -2.46 -2.33 0.55
N ALA A 41 -3.17 -2.47 1.66
CA ALA A 41 -2.82 -3.40 2.74
C ALA A 41 -3.26 -4.84 2.45
N THR A 42 -4.29 -5.05 1.64
CA THR A 42 -4.90 -6.37 1.45
C THR A 42 -4.77 -6.93 0.04
N GLY A 43 -4.47 -6.08 -0.95
CA GLY A 43 -4.71 -6.41 -2.35
C GLY A 43 -6.18 -6.28 -2.74
N TYR A 44 -6.42 -6.28 -4.04
CA TYR A 44 -7.71 -5.87 -4.62
C TYR A 44 -8.60 -7.05 -5.04
N LEU A 45 -8.04 -8.00 -5.79
CA LEU A 45 -8.82 -9.03 -6.46
C LEU A 45 -9.12 -10.21 -5.51
N PHE A 46 -10.06 -10.01 -4.58
CA PHE A 46 -10.60 -11.09 -3.77
C PHE A 46 -11.40 -12.07 -4.66
N PRO A 47 -11.20 -13.39 -4.53
CA PRO A 47 -11.90 -14.37 -5.36
C PRO A 47 -13.39 -14.50 -5.00
N ASP A 48 -13.74 -14.35 -3.71
CA ASP A 48 -15.10 -14.40 -3.20
C ASP A 48 -15.18 -13.74 -1.80
N ARG A 49 -16.36 -13.80 -1.17
CA ARG A 49 -16.63 -13.19 0.14
C ARG A 49 -15.91 -13.91 1.30
N ASP A 50 -15.66 -15.20 1.17
CA ASP A 50 -15.20 -16.07 2.25
C ASP A 50 -13.67 -16.33 2.19
N PHE A 51 -12.95 -15.59 1.32
CA PHE A 51 -11.49 -15.56 1.23
C PHE A 51 -10.80 -15.12 2.54
#